data_AF-A0A2Z6ZWL1-F1
#
_entry.id   AF-A0A2Z6ZWL1-F1
#
_cell.length_a   1.000
_cell.length_b   1.000
_cell.length_c   1.000
_cell.angle_alpha   90.00
_cell.angle_beta   90.00
_cell.angle_gamma   90.00
#
_symmetry.space_group_name_H-M   'P 1'
#
loop_
_entity.id
_entity.type
_entity.pdbx_description
1 polymer ?
#
loop_
_entity_poly.entity_id
_entity_poly.type
_entity_poly.pdbx_seq_one_letter_code
_entity_poly.pdbx_strand_id
1 'polypeptide(L)'
;MTITQEQAEAMLKADMSKYESYVNNPDYVPVTAQLTQYQFDALVSFCYNCGAGNLQTLCRGRTIPEIARHITAYNKSSGTVLAGLVRRRKAELDLFNKKEEEAMTAAEKTAFDKLVSRVEELEKITRKVPAPKWFVKEFGSEDLGGKISDPSFTLEGWRTLAVGLRVRK
;
A
#
# COMPACT_ATOMS: atom_id res chain seq x y z
N MET A 1 -24.63 8.33 23.43
CA MET A 1 -24.70 8.37 21.95
C MET A 1 -23.53 7.57 21.44
N THR A 2 -23.80 6.51 20.67
CA THR A 2 -22.79 5.59 20.13
C THR A 2 -23.02 5.53 18.62
N ILE A 3 -21.97 5.70 17.84
CA ILE A 3 -22.02 5.67 16.37
C ILE A 3 -21.26 4.43 15.87
N THR A 4 -21.60 3.95 14.67
CA THR A 4 -20.84 2.88 14.02
C THR A 4 -19.52 3.42 13.45
N GLN A 5 -18.60 2.51 13.11
CA GLN A 5 -17.34 2.90 12.49
C GLN A 5 -17.57 3.57 11.13
N GLU A 6 -18.49 3.06 10.31
CA GLU A 6 -18.82 3.62 9.01
C GLU A 6 -19.40 5.03 9.14
N GLN A 7 -20.22 5.26 10.18
CA GLN A 7 -20.74 6.59 10.49
C GLN A 7 -19.61 7.54 10.90
N ALA A 8 -18.67 7.08 11.75
CA ALA A 8 -17.52 7.88 12.16
C ALA A 8 -16.62 8.26 10.96
N GLU A 9 -16.35 7.31 10.06
CA GLU A 9 -15.56 7.54 8.85
C GLU A 9 -16.27 8.49 7.87
N ALA A 10 -17.59 8.35 7.70
CA ALA A 10 -18.37 9.25 6.86
C ALA A 10 -18.35 10.70 7.42
N MET A 11 -18.48 10.85 8.73
CA MET A 11 -18.38 12.16 9.39
C MET A 11 -16.98 12.75 9.25
N LEU A 12 -15.93 11.94 9.46
CA LEU A 12 -14.55 12.38 9.27
C LEU A 12 -14.31 12.85 7.84
N LYS A 13 -14.77 12.08 6.84
CA LYS A 13 -14.61 12.44 5.42
C LYS A 13 -15.34 13.74 5.07
N ALA A 14 -16.53 13.94 5.61
CA ALA A 14 -17.26 15.19 5.44
C ALA A 14 -16.48 16.38 6.03
N ASP A 15 -15.95 16.22 7.25
CA ASP A 15 -15.18 17.26 7.94
C ASP A 15 -13.84 17.56 7.25
N MET A 16 -13.18 16.56 6.67
CA MET A 16 -11.87 16.71 6.03
C MET A 16 -11.90 17.69 4.86
N SER A 17 -12.97 17.69 4.06
CA SER A 17 -13.13 18.58 2.90
C SER A 17 -12.93 20.07 3.25
N LYS A 18 -13.37 20.48 4.44
CA LYS A 18 -13.19 21.84 4.95
C LYS A 18 -11.71 22.16 5.17
N TYR A 19 -10.96 21.27 5.81
CA TYR A 19 -9.55 21.50 6.13
C TYR A 19 -8.66 21.43 4.89
N GLU A 20 -8.96 20.51 3.97
CA GLU A 20 -8.33 20.44 2.65
C GLU A 20 -8.52 21.74 1.87
N SER A 21 -9.71 22.34 1.93
CA SER A 21 -9.98 23.62 1.24
C SER A 21 -9.10 24.77 1.75
N TYR A 22 -8.76 24.77 3.05
CA TYR A 22 -7.84 25.78 3.60
C TYR A 22 -6.40 25.55 3.14
N VAL A 23 -5.95 24.28 3.09
CA VAL A 23 -4.58 23.98 2.63
C VAL A 23 -4.43 24.31 1.15
N ASN A 24 -5.45 24.03 0.33
CA ASN A 24 -5.47 24.37 -1.10
C ASN A 24 -5.65 25.86 -1.41
N ASN A 25 -5.93 26.70 -0.41
CA ASN A 25 -6.15 28.12 -0.61
C ASN A 25 -4.83 28.91 -0.43
N PRO A 26 -4.32 29.60 -1.46
CA PRO A 26 -3.10 30.40 -1.38
C PRO A 26 -3.11 31.50 -0.31
N ASP A 27 -4.28 32.01 0.09
CA ASP A 27 -4.41 33.01 1.17
C ASP A 27 -4.01 32.44 2.54
N TYR A 28 -4.15 31.13 2.70
CA TYR A 28 -3.78 30.40 3.91
C TYR A 28 -2.41 29.74 3.74
N VAL A 29 -2.15 29.12 2.60
CA VAL A 29 -0.90 28.43 2.29
C VAL A 29 -0.35 28.94 0.95
N PRO A 30 0.44 30.03 0.95
CA PRO A 30 0.95 30.64 -0.28
C PRO A 30 1.77 29.70 -1.16
N VAL A 31 2.38 28.68 -0.56
CA VAL A 31 3.19 27.65 -1.24
C VAL A 31 2.39 26.42 -1.67
N THR A 32 1.05 26.45 -1.59
CA THR A 32 0.20 25.26 -1.82
C THR A 32 0.46 24.56 -3.14
N ALA A 33 0.74 25.30 -4.21
CA ALA A 33 1.01 24.74 -5.55
C ALA A 33 2.36 23.99 -5.64
N GLN A 34 3.23 24.12 -4.64
CA GLN A 34 4.56 23.52 -4.58
C GLN A 34 4.64 22.35 -3.59
N LEU A 35 3.54 22.05 -2.88
CA LEU A 35 3.53 20.99 -1.89
C LEU A 35 3.52 19.62 -2.56
N THR A 36 4.31 18.71 -2.00
CA THR A 36 4.14 17.26 -2.25
C THR A 36 2.88 16.76 -1.55
N GLN A 37 2.40 15.56 -1.93
CA GLN A 37 1.21 14.98 -1.29
C GLN A 37 1.40 14.82 0.23
N TYR A 38 2.58 14.39 0.68
CA TYR A 38 2.86 14.22 2.10
C TYR A 38 2.89 15.53 2.88
N GLN A 39 3.38 16.61 2.26
CA GLN A 39 3.36 17.94 2.86
C GLN A 39 1.92 18.47 2.96
N PHE A 40 1.12 18.26 1.92
CA PHE A 40 -0.30 18.58 1.94
C PHE A 40 -1.02 17.85 3.08
N ASP A 41 -0.88 16.53 3.16
CA ASP A 41 -1.53 15.70 4.18
C ASP A 41 -1.13 16.10 5.61
N ALA A 42 0.15 16.39 5.82
CA ALA A 42 0.65 16.88 7.11
C ALA A 42 0.03 18.24 7.50
N LEU A 43 -0.11 19.16 6.55
CA LEU A 43 -0.75 20.46 6.78
C LEU A 43 -2.26 20.33 7.00
N VAL A 44 -2.93 19.38 6.36
CA VAL A 44 -4.34 19.08 6.63
C VAL A 44 -4.52 18.55 8.05
N SER A 45 -3.69 17.60 8.50
CA SER A 45 -3.72 17.12 9.89
C SER A 45 -3.44 18.24 10.89
N PHE A 46 -2.48 19.11 10.58
CA PHE A 46 -2.17 20.27 11.39
C PHE A 46 -3.39 21.23 11.47
N CYS A 47 -4.00 21.53 10.32
CA CYS A 47 -5.15 22.42 10.23
C CYS A 47 -6.38 21.85 10.95
N TYR A 48 -6.61 20.54 10.88
CA TYR A 48 -7.66 19.87 11.63
C TYR A 48 -7.50 20.07 13.14
N ASN A 49 -6.25 20.01 13.64
CA ASN A 49 -5.98 20.12 15.07
C ASN A 49 -5.84 21.56 15.59
N CYS A 50 -5.20 22.45 14.83
CA CYS A 50 -4.88 23.82 15.24
C CYS A 50 -5.80 24.87 14.63
N GLY A 51 -6.60 24.52 13.62
CA GLY A 51 -7.49 25.43 12.90
C GLY A 51 -6.79 26.25 11.81
N ALA A 52 -7.61 26.83 10.93
CA ALA A 52 -7.16 27.55 9.74
C ALA A 52 -6.35 28.82 10.03
N GLY A 53 -6.65 29.54 11.11
CA GLY A 53 -5.89 30.74 11.49
C GLY A 53 -4.45 30.42 11.91
N ASN A 54 -4.24 29.30 12.60
CA ASN A 54 -2.90 28.82 12.95
C ASN A 54 -2.18 28.26 11.72
N LEU A 55 -2.88 27.58 10.81
CA LEU A 55 -2.33 27.16 9.52
C LEU A 55 -1.82 28.38 8.73
N GLN A 56 -2.65 29.42 8.59
CA GLN A 56 -2.25 30.64 7.91
C GLN A 56 -1.03 31.28 8.57
N THR A 57 -1.02 31.35 9.90
CA THR A 57 0.13 31.89 10.66
C THR A 57 1.39 31.03 10.47
N LEU A 58 1.25 29.71 10.34
CA LEU A 58 2.35 28.79 10.07
C LEU A 58 2.94 28.99 8.67
N CYS A 59 2.12 29.28 7.65
CA CYS A 59 2.57 29.34 6.26
C CYS A 59 2.89 30.76 5.74
N ARG A 60 2.34 31.80 6.38
CA ARG A 60 2.49 33.19 5.91
C ARG A 60 3.97 33.62 5.86
N GLY A 61 4.42 33.99 4.66
CA GLY A 61 5.77 34.49 4.41
C GLY A 61 6.87 33.45 4.63
N ARG A 62 6.54 32.16 4.66
CA ARG A 62 7.49 31.06 4.87
C ARG A 62 7.60 30.17 3.63
N THR A 63 8.82 29.73 3.37
CA THR A 63 9.15 28.64 2.45
C THR A 63 8.80 27.28 3.04
N ILE A 64 8.73 26.24 2.22
CA ILE A 64 8.45 24.86 2.65
C ILE A 64 9.41 24.38 3.78
N PRO A 65 10.74 24.58 3.69
CA PRO A 65 11.65 24.21 4.79
C PRO A 65 11.45 25.02 6.06
N GLU A 66 11.01 26.28 5.97
CA GLU A 66 10.69 27.10 7.14
C GLU A 66 9.43 26.60 7.83
N ILE A 67 8.38 26.25 7.07
CA ILE A 67 7.16 25.63 7.60
C ILE A 67 7.50 24.38 8.41
N ALA A 68 8.34 23.49 7.86
CA ALA A 68 8.80 22.28 8.54
C ALA A 68 9.49 22.57 9.88
N ARG A 69 10.34 23.61 9.95
CA ARG A 69 10.99 24.00 11.21
C ARG A 69 10.02 24.54 12.25
N HIS A 70 8.96 25.23 11.81
CA HIS A 70 8.03 25.92 12.72
C HIS A 70 6.84 25.07 13.17
N ILE A 71 6.51 23.96 12.50
CA ILE A 71 5.36 23.12 12.85
C ILE A 71 5.42 22.59 14.30
N THR A 72 6.62 22.30 14.80
CA THR A 72 6.84 21.74 16.15
C THR A 72 6.59 22.72 17.29
N ALA A 73 6.54 24.03 17.01
CA ALA A 73 6.27 25.07 18.00
C ALA A 73 4.81 25.06 18.50
N TYR A 74 3.90 24.43 17.75
CA TYR A 74 2.48 24.33 18.07
C TYR A 74 2.20 23.13 19.00
N ASN A 75 2.88 23.13 20.16
CA ASN A 75 2.84 22.05 21.15
C ASN A 75 2.23 22.46 22.50
N LYS A 76 1.64 23.66 22.59
CA LYS A 76 1.10 24.22 23.82
C LYS A 76 -0.42 24.32 23.79
N SER A 77 -1.03 24.17 24.96
CA SER A 77 -2.42 24.57 25.22
C SER A 77 -2.46 25.36 26.53
N SER A 78 -3.17 26.49 26.54
CA SER A 78 -3.22 27.42 27.68
C SER A 78 -1.82 27.75 28.25
N GLY A 79 -0.84 27.98 27.37
CA GLY A 79 0.55 28.29 27.73
C GLY A 79 1.41 27.10 28.16
N THR A 80 0.84 25.93 28.40
CA THR A 80 1.56 24.73 28.87
C THR A 80 1.86 23.78 27.73
N VAL A 81 3.09 23.27 27.67
CA VAL A 81 3.49 22.24 26.69
C VAL A 81 2.79 20.92 27.03
N LEU A 82 2.12 20.33 26.04
CA LEU A 82 1.46 19.03 26.19
C LEU A 82 2.22 17.94 25.45
N ALA A 83 2.59 16.87 26.14
CA ALA A 83 3.32 15.73 25.56
C ALA A 83 2.59 15.11 24.35
N GLY A 84 1.25 15.08 24.37
CA GLY A 84 0.45 14.62 23.24
C GLY A 84 0.62 15.47 21.98
N LEU A 85 0.68 16.80 22.13
CA LEU A 85 0.89 17.70 21.00
C LEU A 85 2.33 17.62 20.48
N VAL A 86 3.33 17.45 21.37
CA VAL A 86 4.72 17.20 20.94
C VAL A 86 4.80 15.97 20.04
N ARG A 87 4.19 14.84 20.45
CA ARG A 87 4.16 13.62 19.64
C ARG A 87 3.43 13.84 18.31
N ARG A 88 2.29 14.54 18.34
CA ARG A 88 1.50 14.82 17.13
C ARG A 88 2.27 15.68 16.13
N ARG A 89 2.87 16.79 16.58
CA ARG A 89 3.67 17.68 15.71
C ARG A 89 4.89 16.97 15.15
N LYS A 90 5.52 16.08 15.92
CA LYS A 90 6.60 15.23 15.43
C LYS A 90 6.13 14.31 14.30
N ALA A 91 5.00 13.62 14.47
CA ALA A 91 4.46 12.75 13.43
C ALA A 91 4.08 13.53 12.15
N GLU A 92 3.49 14.71 12.29
CA GLU A 92 3.19 15.60 11.16
C GLU A 92 4.47 16.07 10.46
N LEU A 93 5.53 16.42 11.20
CA LEU A 93 6.83 16.77 10.63
C LEU A 93 7.49 15.59 9.91
N ASP A 94 7.44 14.41 10.52
CA ASP A 94 8.01 13.18 9.95
C ASP A 94 7.28 12.84 8.63
N LEU A 95 5.95 13.02 8.55
CA LEU A 95 5.19 12.92 7.30
C LEU A 95 5.57 14.03 6.31
N PHE A 96 5.63 15.28 6.75
CA PHE A 96 5.98 16.44 5.89
C PHE A 96 7.36 16.30 5.22
N ASN A 97 8.31 15.66 5.90
CA ASN A 97 9.66 15.39 5.40
C ASN A 97 9.77 14.08 4.61
N LYS A 98 8.70 13.28 4.54
CA LYS A 98 8.70 12.06 3.74
C LYS A 98 8.90 12.44 2.28
N LYS A 99 9.81 11.75 1.61
CA LYS A 99 9.97 11.87 0.16
C LYS A 99 8.90 11.01 -0.50
N GLU A 100 8.26 11.56 -1.53
CA GLU A 100 7.45 10.74 -2.45
C GLU A 100 8.29 9.55 -2.89
N GLU A 101 7.73 8.35 -2.74
CA GLU A 101 8.37 7.17 -3.32
C GLU A 101 8.44 7.42 -4.82
N GLU A 102 9.65 7.44 -5.36
CA GLU A 102 9.85 7.69 -6.77
C GLU A 102 9.02 6.66 -7.54
N ALA A 103 8.16 7.15 -8.44
CA ALA A 103 7.42 6.26 -9.28
C ALA A 103 8.41 5.36 -10.02
N MET A 104 8.18 4.04 -9.97
CA MET A 104 8.99 3.07 -10.70
C MET A 104 9.18 3.57 -12.14
N THR A 105 10.45 3.62 -12.56
CA THR A 105 10.77 3.99 -13.93
C THR A 105 10.07 3.05 -14.91
N ALA A 106 9.80 3.51 -16.14
CA ALA A 106 9.18 2.65 -17.14
C ALA A 106 9.98 1.34 -17.37
N ALA A 107 11.31 1.41 -17.21
CA ALA A 107 12.19 0.25 -17.29
C ALA A 107 11.98 -0.72 -16.13
N GLU A 108 11.92 -0.22 -14.89
CA GLU A 108 11.64 -1.05 -13.71
C GLU A 108 10.24 -1.67 -13.78
N LYS A 109 9.24 -0.92 -14.24
CA LYS A 109 7.89 -1.44 -14.48
C LYS A 109 7.90 -2.58 -15.48
N THR A 110 8.57 -2.39 -16.62
CA THR A 110 8.70 -3.44 -17.64
C THR A 110 9.43 -4.67 -17.08
N ALA A 111 10.47 -4.48 -16.27
CA ALA A 111 11.20 -5.56 -15.65
C ALA A 111 10.34 -6.33 -14.62
N PHE A 112 9.55 -5.60 -13.83
CA PHE A 112 8.60 -6.19 -12.89
C PHE A 112 7.52 -6.99 -13.60
N ASP A 113 6.88 -6.44 -14.64
CA ASP A 113 5.84 -7.11 -15.43
C ASP A 113 6.38 -8.40 -16.08
N LYS A 114 7.64 -8.36 -16.55
CA LYS A 114 8.33 -9.54 -17.07
C LYS A 114 8.59 -10.58 -16.00
N LEU A 115 8.96 -10.17 -14.79
CA LEU A 115 9.17 -11.07 -13.66
C LEU A 115 7.86 -11.74 -13.25
N VAL A 116 6.76 -10.98 -13.18
CA VAL A 116 5.42 -11.51 -12.88
C VAL A 116 5.02 -12.57 -13.91
N SER A 117 5.16 -12.25 -15.20
CA SER A 117 4.86 -13.20 -16.28
C SER A 117 5.69 -14.48 -16.16
N ARG A 118 6.97 -14.36 -15.78
CA ARG A 118 7.86 -15.51 -15.58
C ARG A 118 7.45 -16.36 -14.39
N VAL A 119 7.00 -15.75 -13.30
CA VAL A 119 6.48 -16.48 -12.13
C VAL A 119 5.24 -17.28 -12.52
N GLU A 120 4.29 -16.67 -13.25
CA GLU A 120 3.10 -17.36 -13.72
C GLU A 120 3.42 -18.56 -14.64
N GLU A 121 4.41 -18.45 -15.51
CA GLU A 121 4.90 -19.56 -16.33
C GLU A 121 5.44 -20.71 -15.47
N LEU A 122 6.26 -20.40 -14.47
CA LEU A 122 6.86 -21.39 -13.57
C LEU A 122 5.79 -22.08 -12.70
N GLU A 123 4.81 -21.32 -12.23
CA GLU A 123 3.66 -21.88 -11.49
C GLU A 123 2.84 -22.84 -12.36
N LYS A 124 2.63 -22.54 -13.65
CA LYS A 124 1.95 -23.46 -14.58
C LYS A 124 2.73 -24.76 -14.77
N ILE A 125 4.06 -24.70 -14.86
CA ILE A 125 4.92 -25.89 -15.04
C ILE A 125 4.88 -26.77 -13.78
N THR A 126 4.94 -26.14 -12.61
CA THR A 126 4.98 -26.83 -11.31
C THR A 126 3.61 -27.22 -10.79
N ARG A 127 2.53 -26.79 -11.46
CA ARG A 127 1.16 -27.14 -11.12
C ARG A 127 0.97 -28.65 -11.15
N LYS A 128 0.68 -29.21 -9.99
CA LYS A 128 0.21 -30.60 -9.87
C LYS A 128 -1.21 -30.69 -10.40
N VAL A 129 -1.42 -31.68 -11.25
CA VAL A 129 -2.71 -32.01 -11.85
C VAL A 129 -3.04 -33.48 -11.57
N PRO A 130 -4.33 -33.83 -11.45
CA PRO A 130 -4.74 -35.22 -11.36
C PRO A 130 -4.36 -35.98 -12.63
N ALA A 131 -4.50 -37.31 -12.59
CA ALA A 131 -4.14 -38.18 -13.72
C ALA A 131 -4.79 -37.72 -15.03
N PRO A 132 -4.00 -37.38 -16.06
CA PRO A 132 -4.55 -36.99 -17.35
C PRO A 132 -5.32 -38.14 -17.99
N LYS A 133 -6.38 -37.83 -18.75
CA LYS A 133 -7.22 -38.84 -19.43
C LYS A 133 -6.44 -39.86 -20.26
N TRP A 134 -5.35 -39.44 -20.91
CA TRP A 134 -4.50 -40.35 -21.69
C TRP A 134 -3.79 -41.39 -20.81
N PHE A 135 -3.38 -41.00 -19.60
CA PHE A 135 -2.72 -41.88 -18.64
C PHE A 135 -3.72 -42.92 -18.12
N VAL A 136 -4.91 -42.47 -17.72
CA VAL A 136 -5.98 -43.35 -17.24
C VAL A 136 -6.41 -44.34 -18.33
N LYS A 137 -6.50 -43.89 -19.58
CA LYS A 137 -6.84 -44.76 -20.72
C LYS A 137 -5.79 -45.86 -20.95
N GLU A 138 -4.51 -45.57 -20.71
CA GLU A 138 -3.41 -46.50 -20.95
C GLU A 138 -3.17 -47.45 -19.77
N PHE A 139 -3.29 -46.97 -18.54
CA PHE A 139 -2.94 -47.70 -17.32
C PHE A 139 -4.16 -48.10 -16.46
N GLY A 140 -5.38 -47.72 -16.87
CA GLY A 140 -6.65 -48.18 -16.30
C GLY A 140 -7.09 -47.51 -15.00
N SER A 141 -6.18 -46.88 -14.25
CA SER A 141 -6.51 -46.14 -13.02
C SER A 141 -5.61 -44.92 -12.83
N GLU A 142 -6.13 -43.92 -12.14
CA GLU A 142 -5.44 -42.68 -11.76
C GLU A 142 -4.34 -42.91 -10.71
N ASP A 143 -4.55 -43.91 -9.84
CA ASP A 143 -3.69 -44.25 -8.70
C ASP A 143 -2.94 -45.58 -8.87
N LEU A 144 -3.02 -46.17 -10.07
CA LEU A 144 -2.50 -47.51 -10.38
C LEU A 144 -3.03 -48.62 -9.44
N GLY A 145 -4.29 -48.50 -8.99
CA GLY A 145 -4.95 -49.45 -8.10
C GLY A 145 -4.53 -49.30 -6.64
N GLY A 146 -4.51 -48.07 -6.14
CA GLY A 146 -4.13 -47.71 -4.76
C GLY A 146 -2.63 -47.65 -4.48
N LYS A 147 -1.77 -47.77 -5.49
CA LYS A 147 -0.30 -47.75 -5.32
C LYS A 147 0.26 -46.33 -5.18
N ILE A 148 -0.51 -45.33 -5.56
CA ILE A 148 -0.17 -43.91 -5.44
C ILE A 148 -1.11 -43.26 -4.43
N SER A 149 -0.55 -42.78 -3.31
CA SER A 149 -1.34 -42.16 -2.24
C SER A 149 -1.86 -40.76 -2.58
N ASP A 150 -1.15 -40.00 -3.42
CA ASP A 150 -1.57 -38.69 -3.93
C ASP A 150 -1.32 -38.68 -5.45
N PRO A 151 -2.32 -39.02 -6.28
CA PRO A 151 -2.20 -39.04 -7.73
C PRO A 151 -2.28 -37.62 -8.30
N SER A 152 -1.40 -36.75 -7.83
CA SER A 152 -1.27 -35.36 -8.26
C SER A 152 0.18 -35.08 -8.62
N PHE A 153 0.51 -35.16 -9.91
CA PHE A 153 1.84 -34.89 -10.43
C PHE A 153 1.82 -33.72 -11.40
N THR A 154 2.98 -33.14 -11.69
CA THR A 154 3.12 -32.27 -12.85
C THR A 154 2.86 -33.08 -14.13
N LEU A 155 2.52 -32.42 -15.24
CA LEU A 155 2.27 -33.10 -16.50
C LEU A 155 3.50 -33.92 -16.97
N GLU A 156 4.71 -33.39 -16.78
CA GLU A 156 5.96 -34.11 -17.00
C GLU A 156 6.16 -35.27 -16.02
N GLY A 157 5.74 -35.12 -14.76
CA GLY A 157 5.72 -36.22 -13.79
C GLY A 157 4.88 -37.40 -14.27
N TRP A 158 3.69 -37.13 -14.83
CA TRP A 158 2.85 -38.17 -15.43
C TRP A 158 3.50 -38.84 -16.66
N ARG A 159 4.15 -38.07 -17.53
CA ARG A 159 4.89 -38.61 -18.69
C ARG A 159 6.05 -39.50 -18.26
N THR A 160 6.83 -39.05 -17.28
CA THR A 160 7.97 -39.79 -16.73
C THR A 160 7.53 -41.09 -16.08
N LEU A 161 6.45 -41.04 -15.28
CA LEU A 161 5.86 -42.23 -14.68
C LEU A 161 5.40 -43.22 -15.75
N ALA A 162 4.70 -42.76 -16.79
CA ALA A 162 4.26 -43.61 -17.90
C ALA A 162 5.43 -44.30 -18.62
N VAL A 163 6.53 -43.59 -18.88
CA VAL A 163 7.74 -44.18 -19.49
C VAL A 163 8.33 -45.27 -18.60
N GLY A 164 8.47 -45.00 -17.29
CA GLY A 164 8.97 -45.99 -16.34
C GLY A 164 8.11 -47.25 -16.27
N LEU A 165 6.78 -47.10 -16.34
CA LEU A 165 5.84 -48.23 -16.37
C LEU A 165 5.92 -49.03 -17.67
N ARG A 166 6.18 -48.39 -18.82
CA ARG A 166 6.35 -49.08 -20.11
C ARG A 166 7.62 -49.92 -20.15
N VAL A 167 8.72 -49.45 -19.57
CA VAL A 167 10.01 -50.16 -19.53
C VAL A 167 9.97 -51.38 -18.58
N ARG A 168 9.06 -51.38 -17.60
CA ARG A 168 8.89 -52.48 -16.64
C ARG A 168 7.87 -53.54 -17.07
N LYS A 169 7.22 -53.39 -18.22
CA LYS A 169 6.42 -54.44 -18.87
C LYS A 169 7.33 -55.34 -19.70
#